data_AF-A0A0B3YDL1-F1
#
_entry.id   AF-A0A0B3YDL1-F1
#
_cell.length_a   1.000
_cell.length_b   1.000
_cell.length_c   1.000
_cell.angle_alpha   90.00
_cell.angle_beta   90.00
_cell.angle_gamma   90.00
#
_symmetry.space_group_name_H-M   'P 1'
#
loop_
_entity.id
_entity.type
_entity.pdbx_description
1 polymer ?
#
loop_
_entity_poly.entity_id
_entity_poly.type
_entity_poly.pdbx_seq_one_letter_code
_entity_poly.pdbx_strand_id
1 'polypeptide(L)' 'GTFKDGARPQLRVQNGATGTDYGVYSFPALFHSPAYYQHSDFDGDGISEVTLFGRLKRNNKIQAKIVSGADSEYKMSA' A
#
# COMPACT_ATOMS: atom_id res chain seq x y z
N GLY A 1 -3.94 4.32 -9.12
CA GLY A 1 -5.38 4.54 -8.82
C GLY A 1 -5.81 3.61 -7.70
N THR A 2 -6.75 4.03 -6.84
CA THR A 2 -7.34 3.16 -5.80
C THR A 2 -8.47 2.34 -6.39
N PHE A 3 -8.32 1.02 -6.41
CA PHE A 3 -9.34 0.09 -6.91
C PHE A 3 -9.98 -0.64 -5.73
N LYS A 4 -11.21 -1.11 -5.86
CA LYS A 4 -11.87 -1.93 -4.83
C LYS A 4 -12.48 -3.15 -5.48
N ASP A 5 -12.11 -4.32 -4.99
CA ASP A 5 -12.81 -5.58 -5.28
C ASP A 5 -13.56 -6.01 -4.00
N GLY A 6 -14.86 -5.75 -3.98
CA GLY A 6 -15.68 -5.83 -2.77
C GLY A 6 -15.18 -4.90 -1.65
N ALA A 7 -14.89 -5.46 -0.47
CA ALA A 7 -14.37 -4.72 0.69
C ALA A 7 -12.84 -4.60 0.71
N ARG A 8 -12.12 -5.20 -0.25
CA ARG A 8 -10.65 -5.25 -0.27
C ARG A 8 -10.11 -4.01 -0.99
N PRO A 9 -9.43 -3.10 -0.29
CA PRO A 9 -8.86 -1.94 -0.94
C PRO A 9 -7.61 -2.37 -1.72
N GLN A 10 -7.53 -1.96 -2.98
CA GLN A 10 -6.44 -2.25 -3.90
C GLN A 10 -5.71 -0.97 -4.29
N LEU A 11 -4.40 -1.09 -4.44
CA LEU A 11 -3.52 -0.03 -4.86
C LEU A 11 -2.73 -0.49 -6.08
N ARG A 12 -2.81 0.25 -7.18
CA ARG A 12 -1.96 0.05 -8.34
C ARG A 12 -0.85 1.11 -8.34
N VAL A 13 0.40 0.65 -8.34
CA VAL A 13 1.58 1.51 -8.45
C VAL A 13 2.03 1.57 -9.90
N GLN A 14 2.26 2.79 -10.37
CA GLN A 14 2.60 3.09 -11.76
C GLN A 14 3.71 4.12 -11.82
N ASN A 15 4.57 3.98 -12.83
CA ASN A 15 5.52 5.01 -13.20
C ASN A 15 4.75 6.23 -13.75
N GLY A 16 4.91 7.39 -13.11
CA GLY A 16 4.25 8.62 -13.54
C GLY A 16 4.76 9.20 -14.86
N ALA A 17 5.97 8.84 -15.30
CA ALA A 17 6.58 9.31 -16.54
C ALA A 17 6.32 8.39 -17.73
N THR A 18 6.35 7.06 -17.52
CA THR A 18 6.19 6.07 -18.60
C THR A 18 4.84 5.36 -18.61
N GLY A 19 4.06 5.45 -17.52
CA GLY A 19 2.82 4.70 -17.34
C GLY A 19 3.02 3.20 -17.07
N THR A 20 4.26 2.74 -16.92
CA THR A 20 4.59 1.34 -16.62
C THR A 20 3.99 0.92 -15.28
N ASP A 21 3.34 -0.23 -15.22
CA ASP A 21 2.87 -0.81 -13.96
C ASP A 21 4.02 -1.46 -13.19
N TYR A 22 4.16 -1.09 -11.92
CA TYR A 22 5.10 -1.75 -11.00
C TYR A 22 4.41 -2.81 -10.14
N GLY A 23 3.10 -2.70 -9.90
CA GLY A 23 2.38 -3.76 -9.21
C GLY A 23 0.97 -3.38 -8.75
N VAL A 24 0.20 -4.40 -8.36
CA VAL A 24 -1.13 -4.25 -7.75
C VAL A 24 -1.14 -4.89 -6.36
N TYR A 25 -1.31 -4.06 -5.34
CA TYR A 25 -1.36 -4.47 -3.94
C TYR A 25 -2.80 -4.65 -3.51
N SER A 26 -3.17 -5.87 -3.14
CA SER A 26 -4.51 -6.17 -2.60
C SER A 26 -4.46 -6.33 -1.08
N PHE A 27 -5.04 -5.38 -0.36
CA PHE A 27 -5.08 -5.44 1.09
C PHE A 27 -6.37 -6.12 1.59
N PRO A 28 -6.31 -6.88 2.70
CA PRO A 28 -7.52 -7.38 3.34
C PRO A 28 -8.34 -6.21 3.92
N ALA A 29 -9.66 -6.39 3.99
CA ALA A 29 -10.65 -5.39 4.41
C ALA A 29 -10.64 -5.07 5.92
N LEU A 30 -9.47 -4.85 6.51
CA LEU A 30 -9.24 -4.81 7.96
C LEU A 30 -9.46 -3.43 8.59
N PHE A 31 -9.46 -2.36 7.79
CA PHE A 31 -9.50 -0.99 8.29
C PHE A 31 -10.87 -0.31 8.08
N HIS A 32 -11.28 0.53 9.03
CA HIS A 32 -12.29 1.57 8.83
C HIS A 32 -11.63 2.71 8.06
N SER A 33 -12.23 3.10 6.92
CA SER A 33 -11.79 4.22 6.08
C SER A 33 -10.27 4.25 5.83
N PRO A 34 -9.69 3.21 5.20
CA PRO A 34 -8.26 3.18 4.91
C PRO A 34 -7.84 4.35 4.01
N ALA A 35 -6.66 4.90 4.29
CA ALA A 35 -6.03 5.93 3.46
C ALA A 35 -4.63 5.46 3.01
N TYR A 36 -4.27 5.87 1.80
CA TYR A 36 -2.96 5.57 1.20
C TYR A 36 -2.07 6.80 1.27
N TYR A 37 -0.81 6.60 1.64
CA TYR A 37 0.21 7.64 1.69
C TYR A 37 1.49 7.13 1.02
N GLN A 38 2.17 7.99 0.28
CA GLN A 38 3.52 7.70 -0.19
C GLN A 38 4.51 7.95 0.96
N HIS A 39 5.44 7.02 1.17
CA HIS A 39 6.48 7.11 2.18
C HIS A 39 7.86 7.25 1.51
N SER A 40 8.87 7.69 2.27
CA SER A 40 10.24 7.79 1.77
C SER A 40 10.84 6.40 1.59
N ASP A 41 11.68 6.25 0.55
CA ASP A 41 12.45 5.03 0.22
C ASP A 41 13.11 4.43 1.48
N PHE A 42 12.57 3.29 1.90
CA PHE A 42 12.87 2.58 3.13
C PHE A 42 13.67 1.30 2.85
N ASP A 43 13.44 0.63 1.72
CA ASP A 43 14.22 -0.55 1.31
C ASP A 43 15.48 -0.21 0.48
N GLY A 44 15.61 1.03 0.03
CA GLY A 44 16.80 1.56 -0.65
C GLY A 44 16.84 1.23 -2.13
N ASP A 45 15.71 0.88 -2.75
CA ASP A 45 15.62 0.53 -4.18
C ASP A 45 15.49 1.76 -5.11
N GLY A 46 15.41 2.96 -4.54
CA GLY A 46 15.24 4.22 -5.27
C GLY A 46 13.79 4.58 -5.59
N ILE A 47 12.81 3.79 -5.14
CA ILE A 47 11.38 3.99 -5.35
C ILE A 47 10.69 4.16 -4.00
N SER A 48 9.97 5.28 -3.85
CA SER A 48 9.16 5.55 -2.65
C SER A 48 8.12 4.45 -2.38
N GLU A 49 8.03 4.03 -1.12
CA GLU A 49 7.06 3.05 -0.65
C GLU A 49 5.64 3.59 -0.60
N VAL A 50 4.70 2.67 -0.44
CA VAL A 50 3.32 3.01 -0.13
C VAL A 50 2.91 2.49 1.22
N THR A 51 2.31 3.37 2.01
CA THR A 51 1.75 3.07 3.32
C THR A 51 0.24 3.04 3.26
N LEU A 52 -0.36 1.95 3.72
CA LEU A 52 -1.78 1.88 4.05
C LEU A 52 -1.97 2.18 5.53
N PHE A 53 -2.70 3.25 5.83
CA PHE A 53 -3.00 3.68 7.18
C PHE A 53 -4.49 3.53 7.48
N GLY A 54 -4.85 3.08 8.68
CA GLY A 54 -6.24 3.06 9.10
C GLY A 54 -6.49 2.51 10.51
N ARG A 55 -7.76 2.58 10.92
CA ARG A 55 -8.21 2.02 12.20
C ARG A 55 -8.73 0.60 12.02
N LEU A 56 -8.13 -0.38 12.70
CA LEU A 56 -8.54 -1.78 12.64
C LEU A 56 -9.99 -1.95 13.10
N LYS A 57 -10.80 -2.64 12.29
CA LYS A 57 -12.19 -2.98 12.62
C LYS A 57 -12.33 -3.85 13.86
N ARG A 58 -11.33 -4.70 14.12
CA ARG A 58 -11.39 -5.73 15.18
C ARG A 58 -11.21 -5.19 16.60
N ASN A 59 -10.47 -4.09 16.78
CA ASN A 59 -10.07 -3.62 18.10
C ASN A 59 -9.83 -2.10 18.18
N ASN A 60 -10.25 -1.35 17.16
CA ASN A 60 -10.10 0.10 17.07
C ASN A 60 -8.67 0.64 17.18
N LYS A 61 -7.63 -0.22 17.05
CA LYS A 61 -6.24 0.23 17.05
C LYS A 61 -5.89 0.86 15.71
N ILE A 62 -5.13 1.94 15.75
CA ILE A 62 -4.51 2.53 14.55
C ILE A 62 -3.31 1.67 14.16
N GLN A 63 -3.22 1.32 12.88
CA GLN A 63 -2.03 0.67 12.32
C GLN A 63 -1.69 1.27 10.96
N ALA A 64 -0.40 1.25 10.67
CA ALA A 64 0.15 1.51 9.35
C ALA A 64 0.76 0.20 8.83
N LYS A 65 0.58 -0.06 7.53
CA LYS A 65 1.25 -1.14 6.83
C LYS A 65 2.02 -0.55 5.66
N ILE A 66 3.33 -0.71 5.68
CA ILE A 66 4.24 -0.27 4.61
C ILE A 66 4.41 -1.44 3.63
N VAL A 67 4.39 -1.15 2.35
CA VAL A 67 4.72 -2.08 1.26
C VAL A 67 5.69 -1.40 0.30
N SER A 68 6.57 -2.17 -0.35
CA SER A 68 7.48 -1.63 -1.38
C SER A 68 6.69 -0.94 -2.48
N GLY A 69 7.28 0.09 -3.07
CA GLY A 69 6.71 0.75 -4.25
C GLY A 69 7.01 -0.02 -5.54
N ALA A 70 8.13 -0.74 -5.58
CA ALA A 70 8.63 -1.43 -6.76
C ALA A 70 8.18 -2.89 -6.85
N ASP A 71 8.03 -3.58 -5.70
CA ASP A 71 7.75 -5.01 -5.67
C ASP A 71 6.62 -5.38 -4.68
N SER A 72 5.53 -5.93 -5.23
CA SER A 72 4.38 -6.35 -4.45
C SER A 72 4.55 -7.64 -3.65
N GLU A 73 5.59 -8.43 -3.98
CA GLU A 73 5.95 -9.66 -3.27
C GLU A 73 6.95 -9.40 -2.15
N TYR A 74 7.69 -8.29 -2.21
CA TYR A 74 8.64 -7.90 -1.18
C TYR A 74 7.93 -7.54 0.14
N LYS A 75 8.18 -8.35 1.17
CA LYS A 75 7.67 -8.12 2.52
C LYS A 75 8.72 -7.38 3.32
N MET A 76 8.44 -6.12 3.62
CA MET A 76 9.28 -5.35 4.54
C MET A 76 9.23 -5.98 5.94
N SER A 77 10.37 -6.48 6.39
CA SER A 77 10.58 -6.83 7.80
C SER A 77 11.04 -5.56 8.52
N ALA A 78 10.23 -5.10 9.47
CA ALA A 78 10.62 -4.07 10.43
C ALA A 78 11.35 -4.69 11.61
#